data_AF-A0A3P9JPS2-F1
#
_entry.id   AF-A0A3P9JPS2-F1
#
_cell.length_a   1.000
_cell.length_b   1.000
_cell.length_c   1.000
_cell.angle_alpha   90.00
_cell.angle_beta   90.00
_cell.angle_gamma   90.00
#
_symmetry.space_group_name_H-M   'P 1'
#
loop_
_entity.id
_entity.type
_entity.pdbx_description
1 polymer ?
#
loop_
_entity_poly.entity_id
_entity_poly.type
_entity_poly.pdbx_seq_one_letter_code
_entity_poly.pdbx_strand_id
1 'polypeptide(L)'
;MGSAGAELLVTLQILPGFFSNCLFMALYDSVVLLKRVVSLLSCSRSVSCGEWRRMLTSAGLRAIWNSFLLDAYKQVKLGCEAPNSKVVKVPESPRWSSSINSMTSVPRGARAQTGDECRLLDFESSDRPLVVNFGSATCPPFISHLPAFRQLVEDFSDVADFLLVYIDEAHPSDGWVAPQMGPCSFSFRKHQNLEERMGAARQLTEHFSLPPQCQLVADCMDNNANVAYGVSNERVCIVHQRKIVYLGGKGPFFYNLKEVRQWLEQLRQTVGPNTEE
;
A
#
# COMPACT_ATOMS: atom_id res chain seq x y z
N MET A 1 14.06 12.69 32.43
CA MET A 1 12.69 13.26 32.48
C MET A 1 12.11 13.68 31.12
N GLY A 2 12.83 13.57 29.98
CA GLY A 2 12.33 14.05 28.67
C GLY A 2 11.54 13.05 27.80
N SER A 3 11.63 11.74 28.03
CA SER A 3 10.98 10.73 27.17
C SER A 3 9.49 10.52 27.48
N ALA A 4 9.08 10.50 28.75
CA ALA A 4 7.68 10.32 29.13
C ALA A 4 6.78 11.48 28.66
N GLY A 5 7.32 12.71 28.61
CA GLY A 5 6.57 13.88 28.12
C GLY A 5 6.33 13.84 26.60
N ALA A 6 7.33 13.36 25.83
CA ALA A 6 7.20 13.20 24.39
C ALA A 6 6.18 12.09 24.03
N GLU A 7 6.22 10.96 24.73
CA GLU A 7 5.24 9.88 24.54
C GLU A 7 3.81 10.30 24.89
N LEU A 8 3.64 11.08 25.96
CA LEU A 8 2.34 11.64 26.33
C LEU A 8 1.81 12.59 25.26
N LEU A 9 2.66 13.47 24.70
CA LEU A 9 2.25 14.40 23.65
C LEU A 9 1.83 13.66 22.37
N VAL A 10 2.60 12.66 21.95
CA VAL A 10 2.26 11.81 20.79
C VAL A 10 0.94 11.09 21.03
N THR A 11 0.75 10.53 22.23
CA THR A 11 -0.52 9.88 22.62
C THR A 11 -1.69 10.85 22.50
N LEU A 12 -1.57 12.06 23.05
CA LEU A 12 -2.62 13.09 22.98
C LEU A 12 -2.94 13.52 21.54
N GLN A 13 -1.95 13.55 20.64
CA GLN A 13 -2.16 13.84 19.21
C GLN A 13 -2.89 12.69 18.49
N ILE A 14 -2.63 11.44 18.88
CA ILE A 14 -3.24 10.25 18.26
C ILE A 14 -4.70 10.04 18.69
N LEU A 15 -5.03 10.31 19.97
CA LEU A 15 -6.32 9.95 20.56
C LEU A 15 -7.54 10.42 19.75
N PRO A 16 -7.64 11.68 19.27
CA PRO A 16 -8.81 12.12 18.50
C PRO A 16 -9.03 11.28 17.24
N GLY A 17 -7.97 11.01 16.48
CA GLY A 17 -8.03 10.19 15.28
C GLY A 17 -8.36 8.73 15.60
N PHE A 18 -7.76 8.19 16.65
CA PHE A 18 -8.03 6.84 17.13
C PHE A 18 -9.51 6.65 17.50
N PHE A 19 -10.08 7.51 18.34
CA PHE A 19 -11.48 7.43 18.75
C PHE A 19 -12.45 7.63 17.58
N SER A 20 -12.14 8.52 16.65
CA SER A 20 -12.96 8.71 15.44
C SER A 20 -13.03 7.42 14.60
N ASN A 21 -11.89 6.74 14.39
CA ASN A 21 -11.87 5.45 13.69
C ASN A 21 -12.61 4.34 14.45
N CYS A 22 -12.50 4.32 15.78
CA CYS A 22 -13.23 3.37 16.62
C CYS A 22 -14.75 3.59 16.52
N LEU A 23 -15.19 4.86 16.54
CA LEU A 23 -16.59 5.23 16.35
C LEU A 23 -17.10 4.81 14.97
N PHE A 24 -16.30 5.03 13.91
CA PHE A 24 -16.64 4.57 12.57
C PHE A 24 -16.90 3.05 12.51
N MET A 25 -16.01 2.24 13.10
CA MET A 25 -16.22 0.79 13.18
C MET A 25 -17.46 0.41 13.98
N ALA A 26 -17.72 1.09 15.11
CA ALA A 26 -18.91 0.86 15.93
C ALA A 26 -20.20 1.15 15.15
N LEU A 27 -20.22 2.26 14.41
CA LEU A 27 -21.34 2.63 13.55
C LEU A 27 -21.52 1.64 12.40
N TYR A 28 -20.45 1.23 11.75
CA TYR A 28 -20.48 0.21 10.70
C TYR A 28 -21.10 -1.09 11.20
N ASP A 29 -20.59 -1.63 12.32
CA ASP A 29 -21.13 -2.86 12.92
C ASP A 29 -22.61 -2.71 13.28
N SER A 30 -23.01 -1.55 13.81
CA SER A 30 -24.40 -1.24 14.16
C SER A 30 -25.31 -1.22 12.93
N VAL A 31 -24.87 -0.61 11.83
CA VAL A 31 -25.62 -0.57 10.56
C VAL A 31 -25.75 -1.96 9.95
N VAL A 32 -24.69 -2.76 9.96
CA VAL A 32 -24.72 -4.14 9.44
C VAL A 32 -25.65 -5.02 10.27
N LEU A 33 -25.62 -4.88 11.60
CA LEU A 33 -26.56 -5.55 12.50
C LEU A 33 -28.00 -5.14 12.21
N LEU A 34 -28.28 -3.84 12.07
CA LEU A 34 -29.61 -3.34 11.76
C LEU A 34 -30.12 -3.89 10.42
N LYS A 35 -29.30 -3.89 9.37
CA LYS A 35 -29.65 -4.48 8.06
C LYS A 35 -30.02 -5.95 8.17
N ARG A 36 -29.28 -6.72 8.99
CA ARG A 36 -29.58 -8.14 9.24
C ARG A 36 -30.89 -8.33 9.98
N VAL A 37 -31.13 -7.55 11.05
CA VAL A 37 -32.39 -7.59 11.80
C VAL A 37 -33.57 -7.27 10.89
N VAL A 38 -33.49 -6.21 10.09
CA VAL A 38 -34.53 -5.84 9.12
C VAL A 38 -34.74 -6.95 8.09
N SER A 39 -33.67 -7.56 7.56
CA SER A 39 -33.77 -8.67 6.61
C SER A 39 -34.42 -9.91 7.22
N LEU A 40 -34.12 -10.24 8.47
CA LEU A 40 -34.73 -11.36 9.19
C LEU A 40 -36.22 -11.12 9.46
N LEU A 41 -36.59 -9.88 9.80
CA LEU A 41 -37.99 -9.50 10.01
C LEU A 41 -38.81 -9.47 8.71
N SER A 42 -38.14 -9.27 7.56
CA SER A 42 -38.79 -9.10 6.25
C SER A 42 -38.89 -10.38 5.40
N CYS A 43 -38.25 -11.49 5.80
CA CYS A 43 -38.22 -12.74 5.02
C CYS A 43 -38.38 -13.99 5.89
N SER A 44 -39.31 -14.88 5.53
CA SER A 44 -39.58 -16.17 6.20
C SER A 44 -38.74 -17.36 5.67
N ARG A 45 -37.62 -17.12 4.98
CA ARG A 45 -36.72 -18.19 4.50
C ARG A 45 -35.26 -17.89 4.77
N SER A 46 -34.58 -18.94 5.25
CA SER A 46 -33.14 -19.12 5.45
C SER A 46 -32.28 -18.39 4.42
N VAL A 47 -31.84 -17.18 4.75
CA VAL A 47 -30.73 -16.52 4.06
C VAL A 47 -29.46 -17.22 4.53
N SER A 48 -28.68 -17.73 3.56
CA SER A 48 -27.31 -18.22 3.77
C SER A 48 -26.55 -17.22 4.64
N CYS A 49 -26.32 -17.58 5.89
CA CYS A 49 -25.62 -16.76 6.87
C CYS A 49 -24.14 -16.76 6.50
N GLY A 50 -23.74 -15.86 5.59
CA GLY A 50 -22.34 -15.48 5.47
C GLY A 50 -21.86 -15.03 6.85
N GLU A 51 -20.77 -15.64 7.32
CA GLU A 51 -20.21 -15.40 8.65
C GLU A 51 -20.00 -13.89 8.84
N TRP A 52 -20.76 -13.28 9.75
CA TRP A 52 -20.56 -11.87 10.07
C TRP A 52 -19.32 -11.73 10.91
N ARG A 53 -18.38 -10.91 10.46
CA ARG A 53 -17.24 -10.51 11.28
C ARG A 53 -17.43 -9.07 11.72
N ARG A 54 -17.48 -8.88 13.04
CA ARG A 54 -17.42 -7.55 13.67
C ARG A 54 -16.11 -6.87 13.28
N MET A 55 -16.18 -5.60 12.92
CA MET A 55 -14.99 -4.78 12.74
C MET A 55 -14.45 -4.30 14.08
N LEU A 56 -15.33 -3.88 14.99
CA LEU A 56 -14.96 -3.43 16.33
C LEU A 56 -14.58 -4.63 17.21
N THR A 57 -13.31 -4.99 17.15
CA THR A 57 -12.69 -6.06 17.94
C THR A 57 -11.43 -5.55 18.62
N SER A 58 -10.94 -6.26 19.64
CA SER A 58 -9.66 -5.93 20.26
C SER A 58 -8.48 -5.95 19.27
N ALA A 59 -8.54 -6.85 18.28
CA ALA A 59 -7.58 -6.90 17.19
C ALA A 59 -7.67 -5.65 16.30
N GLY A 60 -8.87 -5.23 15.90
CA GLY A 60 -9.10 -4.01 15.12
C GLY A 60 -8.67 -2.74 15.85
N LEU A 61 -8.98 -2.61 17.14
CA LEU A 61 -8.51 -1.50 17.97
C LEU A 61 -6.98 -1.45 18.02
N ARG A 62 -6.31 -2.59 18.23
CA ARG A 62 -4.85 -2.67 18.23
C ARG A 62 -4.27 -2.31 16.86
N ALA A 63 -4.90 -2.76 15.78
CA ALA A 63 -4.48 -2.43 14.42
C ALA A 63 -4.55 -0.92 14.15
N ILE A 64 -5.65 -0.26 14.52
CA ILE A 64 -5.80 1.20 14.39
C ILE A 64 -4.79 1.94 15.25
N TRP A 65 -4.59 1.52 16.50
CA TRP A 65 -3.61 2.15 17.38
C TRP A 65 -2.19 2.06 16.82
N ASN A 66 -1.76 0.85 16.43
CA ASN A 66 -0.44 0.61 15.83
C ASN A 66 -0.27 1.40 14.53
N SER A 67 -1.33 1.49 13.74
CA SER A 67 -1.41 2.31 12.55
C SER A 67 -1.11 3.78 12.87
N PHE A 68 -1.70 4.37 13.92
CA PHE A 68 -1.39 5.75 14.34
C PHE A 68 0.03 5.92 14.88
N LEU A 69 0.52 4.97 15.69
CA LEU A 69 1.89 5.00 16.18
C LEU A 69 2.90 4.98 15.02
N LEU A 70 2.68 4.12 14.04
CA LEU A 70 3.52 4.01 12.85
C LEU A 70 3.59 5.33 12.09
N ASP A 71 2.47 6.04 11.96
CA ASP A 71 2.45 7.35 11.31
C ASP A 71 3.09 8.46 12.16
N ALA A 72 2.93 8.43 13.48
CA ALA A 72 3.53 9.41 14.38
C ALA A 72 5.06 9.32 14.43
N TYR A 73 5.60 8.10 14.36
CA TYR A 73 7.04 7.82 14.42
C TYR A 73 7.71 7.69 13.05
N LYS A 74 7.02 8.03 11.96
CA LYS A 74 7.59 7.98 10.61
C LYS A 74 8.84 8.85 10.49
N GLN A 75 9.82 8.38 9.74
CA GLN A 75 11.06 9.12 9.49
C GLN A 75 10.88 10.14 8.37
N VAL A 76 10.05 9.80 7.38
CA VAL A 76 9.76 10.65 6.22
C VAL A 76 9.08 11.97 6.63
N LYS A 77 9.57 13.09 6.07
CA LYS A 77 9.03 14.43 6.28
C LYS A 77 9.04 15.21 4.98
N LEU A 78 7.98 15.97 4.74
CA LEU A 78 7.89 16.87 3.58
C LEU A 78 9.05 17.88 3.59
N GLY A 79 9.71 18.05 2.46
CA GLY A 79 10.86 18.95 2.27
C GLY A 79 12.21 18.40 2.76
N CYS A 80 12.23 17.28 3.47
CA CYS A 80 13.46 16.63 3.93
C CYS A 80 13.96 15.57 2.93
N GLU A 81 15.17 15.06 3.16
CA GLU A 81 15.69 13.91 2.42
C GLU A 81 14.78 12.69 2.58
N ALA A 82 14.56 11.98 1.48
CA ALA A 82 13.77 10.78 1.43
C ALA A 82 14.52 9.60 2.09
N PRO A 83 13.90 8.85 3.01
CA PRO A 83 14.54 7.69 3.63
C PRO A 83 14.93 6.62 2.58
N ASN A 84 16.23 6.35 2.42
CA ASN A 84 16.73 5.41 1.42
C ASN A 84 16.66 3.94 1.89
N SER A 85 15.42 3.50 2.10
CA SER A 85 15.04 2.20 2.67
C SER A 85 15.45 1.04 1.75
N LYS A 86 15.74 -0.13 2.33
CA LYS A 86 16.09 -1.34 1.55
C LYS A 86 14.81 -1.99 1.04
N VAL A 87 14.81 -2.36 -0.22
CA VAL A 87 13.70 -3.05 -0.91
C VAL A 87 14.27 -4.16 -1.78
N VAL A 88 13.42 -5.08 -2.21
CA VAL A 88 13.83 -6.19 -3.08
C VAL A 88 13.09 -6.12 -4.40
N LYS A 89 13.83 -6.23 -5.51
CA LYS A 89 13.22 -6.28 -6.84
C LYS A 89 12.36 -7.53 -6.96
N VAL A 90 11.14 -7.35 -7.46
CA VAL A 90 10.28 -8.48 -7.79
C VAL A 90 10.54 -8.83 -9.25
N PRO A 91 11.11 -10.01 -9.56
CA PRO A 91 11.36 -10.39 -10.95
C PRO A 91 10.05 -10.44 -11.72
N GLU A 92 10.05 -9.91 -12.94
CA GLU A 92 8.91 -10.05 -13.84
C GLU A 92 8.60 -11.53 -14.04
N SER A 93 7.32 -11.90 -13.95
CA SER A 93 6.89 -13.26 -14.30
C SER A 93 7.34 -13.55 -15.73
N PRO A 94 8.11 -14.62 -16.00
CA PRO A 94 8.46 -14.95 -17.37
C PRO A 94 7.15 -15.16 -18.13
N ARG A 95 6.93 -14.33 -19.15
CA ARG A 95 5.82 -14.51 -20.09
C ARG A 95 5.90 -15.96 -20.54
N TRP A 96 4.88 -16.76 -20.25
CA TRP A 96 4.79 -18.14 -20.71
C TRP A 96 4.75 -18.12 -22.24
N SER A 97 5.92 -18.07 -22.87
CA SER A 97 6.08 -18.32 -24.28
C SER A 97 5.76 -19.80 -24.46
N SER A 98 4.66 -20.08 -25.15
CA SER A 98 4.28 -21.39 -25.63
C SER A 98 5.43 -22.01 -26.44
N SER A 99 6.32 -22.72 -25.76
CA SER A 99 7.30 -23.60 -26.37
C SER A 99 7.47 -24.76 -25.41
N ILE A 100 6.55 -25.72 -25.54
CA ILE A 100 6.80 -27.11 -25.14
C ILE A 100 8.11 -27.49 -25.85
N ASN A 101 9.19 -27.61 -25.10
CA ASN A 101 10.18 -28.66 -25.31
C ASN A 101 11.13 -28.78 -24.11
N SER A 102 11.30 -30.04 -23.72
CA SER A 102 12.31 -30.58 -22.81
C SER A 102 12.09 -30.37 -21.31
N MET A 103 11.36 -31.32 -20.76
CA MET A 103 11.47 -31.84 -19.40
C MET A 103 12.95 -32.05 -19.03
N THR A 104 13.48 -31.32 -18.04
CA THR A 104 14.50 -31.81 -17.10
C THR A 104 14.68 -30.83 -15.93
N SER A 105 14.39 -31.33 -14.72
CA SER A 105 14.79 -30.83 -13.40
C SER A 105 14.61 -29.33 -13.09
N VAL A 106 13.49 -28.98 -12.45
CA VAL A 106 13.38 -27.76 -11.65
C VAL A 106 14.20 -27.95 -10.36
N PRO A 107 15.21 -27.10 -10.06
CA PRO A 107 15.83 -27.11 -8.74
C PRO A 107 14.84 -26.48 -7.75
N ARG A 108 14.29 -27.32 -6.89
CA ARG A 108 13.58 -26.91 -5.67
C ARG A 108 14.62 -26.28 -4.74
N GLY A 109 14.74 -24.95 -4.74
CA GLY A 109 15.63 -24.26 -3.79
C GLY A 109 16.32 -22.98 -4.26
N ALA A 110 15.73 -22.19 -5.16
CA ALA A 110 16.21 -20.82 -5.38
C ALA A 110 15.79 -19.95 -4.18
N ARG A 111 16.53 -20.08 -3.07
CA ARG A 111 16.56 -19.09 -1.99
C ARG A 111 16.82 -17.75 -2.67
N ALA A 112 15.90 -16.79 -2.57
CA ALA A 112 16.09 -15.43 -3.10
C ALA A 112 17.49 -14.98 -2.67
N GLN A 113 18.40 -14.92 -3.64
CA GLN A 113 19.79 -14.61 -3.35
C GLN A 113 19.84 -13.14 -2.98
N THR A 114 20.76 -12.79 -2.08
CA THR A 114 21.09 -11.44 -1.60
C THR A 114 21.43 -10.44 -2.73
N GLY A 115 21.40 -10.86 -4.00
CA GLY A 115 21.68 -10.05 -5.19
C GLY A 115 20.52 -9.20 -5.71
N ASP A 116 19.29 -9.38 -5.23
CA ASP A 116 18.12 -8.58 -5.63
C ASP A 116 17.78 -7.46 -4.65
N GLU A 117 18.53 -7.34 -3.55
CA GLU A 117 18.41 -6.23 -2.61
C GLU A 117 18.91 -4.93 -3.24
N CYS A 118 18.06 -3.91 -3.22
CA CYS A 118 18.36 -2.57 -3.69
C CYS A 118 17.79 -1.54 -2.72
N ARG A 119 17.91 -0.26 -3.06
CA ARG A 119 17.36 0.83 -2.26
C ARG A 119 16.30 1.58 -3.03
N LEU A 120 15.37 2.16 -2.28
CA LEU A 120 14.25 2.91 -2.85
C LEU A 120 14.70 4.05 -3.77
N LEU A 121 15.78 4.76 -3.42
CA LEU A 121 16.29 5.86 -4.25
C LEU A 121 17.13 5.39 -5.44
N ASP A 122 17.37 4.08 -5.62
CA ASP A 122 18.03 3.57 -6.82
C ASP A 122 17.10 3.63 -8.04
N PHE A 123 15.79 3.86 -7.83
CA PHE A 123 14.77 4.02 -8.87
C PHE A 123 14.51 5.49 -9.22
N GLU A 124 15.15 6.44 -8.54
CA GLU A 124 15.05 7.86 -8.85
C GLU A 124 16.08 8.21 -9.92
N SER A 125 15.61 8.63 -11.10
CA SER A 125 16.49 9.24 -12.10
C SER A 125 16.85 10.66 -11.69
N SER A 126 18.10 11.10 -11.93
CA SER A 126 18.62 12.40 -11.46
C SER A 126 17.76 13.62 -11.82
N ASP A 127 17.07 13.57 -12.96
CA ASP A 127 16.31 14.70 -13.51
C ASP A 127 14.78 14.52 -13.45
N ARG A 128 14.29 13.39 -12.91
CA ARG A 128 12.86 13.05 -12.93
C ARG A 128 12.35 12.77 -11.52
N PRO A 129 11.13 13.23 -11.18
CA PRO A 129 10.50 12.82 -9.93
C PRO A 129 10.16 11.33 -9.94
N LEU A 130 10.33 10.68 -8.79
CA LEU A 130 9.91 9.32 -8.53
C LEU A 130 8.62 9.33 -7.70
N VAL A 131 7.52 8.87 -8.29
CA VAL A 131 6.26 8.62 -7.60
C VAL A 131 6.32 7.24 -6.96
N VAL A 132 6.29 7.20 -5.63
CA VAL A 132 6.34 5.94 -4.87
C VAL A 132 4.98 5.68 -4.25
N ASN A 133 4.38 4.56 -4.61
CA ASN A 133 3.09 4.14 -4.11
C ASN A 133 3.25 2.85 -3.29
N PHE A 134 2.88 2.91 -2.02
CA PHE A 134 2.99 1.82 -1.07
C PHE A 134 1.62 1.21 -0.81
N GLY A 135 1.50 -0.11 -0.81
CA GLY A 135 0.26 -0.80 -0.47
C GLY A 135 0.37 -2.32 -0.50
N SER A 136 -0.75 -2.99 -0.24
CA SER A 136 -0.85 -4.46 -0.25
C SER A 136 -2.18 -4.91 -0.86
N ALA A 137 -2.24 -6.16 -1.32
CA ALA A 137 -3.41 -6.68 -2.03
C ALA A 137 -4.64 -6.86 -1.13
N THR A 138 -4.44 -7.08 0.17
CA THR A 138 -5.56 -7.20 1.13
C THR A 138 -6.07 -5.85 1.64
N CYS A 139 -5.56 -4.71 1.15
CA CYS A 139 -6.03 -3.37 1.53
C CYS A 139 -7.12 -2.85 0.56
N PRO A 140 -8.42 -2.87 0.91
CA PRO A 140 -9.48 -2.55 -0.05
C PRO A 140 -9.41 -1.12 -0.64
N PRO A 141 -9.11 -0.06 0.15
CA PRO A 141 -8.92 1.29 -0.38
C PRO A 141 -7.84 1.36 -1.46
N PHE A 142 -6.69 0.72 -1.23
CA PHE A 142 -5.59 0.67 -2.17
C PHE A 142 -5.95 -0.03 -3.48
N ILE A 143 -6.53 -1.23 -3.38
CA ILE A 143 -7.04 -1.99 -4.53
C ILE A 143 -8.03 -1.16 -5.34
N SER A 144 -8.92 -0.41 -4.68
CA SER A 144 -9.91 0.43 -5.37
C SER A 144 -9.29 1.60 -6.13
N HIS A 145 -8.11 2.06 -5.71
CA HIS A 145 -7.39 3.16 -6.33
C HIS A 145 -6.32 2.73 -7.35
N LEU A 146 -5.95 1.45 -7.40
CA LEU A 146 -4.97 0.94 -8.37
C LEU A 146 -5.33 1.22 -9.83
N PRO A 147 -6.59 1.15 -10.30
CA PRO A 147 -6.94 1.55 -11.66
C PRO A 147 -6.61 3.03 -11.94
N ALA A 148 -6.87 3.93 -10.98
CA ALA A 148 -6.53 5.34 -11.12
C ALA A 148 -5.02 5.58 -11.07
N PHE A 149 -4.28 4.80 -10.27
CA PHE A 149 -2.82 4.83 -10.26
C PHE A 149 -2.23 4.34 -11.58
N ARG A 150 -2.78 3.27 -12.16
CA ARG A 150 -2.40 2.79 -13.49
C ARG A 150 -2.56 3.88 -14.54
N GLN A 151 -3.71 4.56 -14.56
CA GLN A 151 -3.94 5.66 -15.49
C GLN A 151 -2.92 6.79 -15.27
N LEU A 152 -2.55 7.07 -14.02
CA LEU A 152 -1.51 8.05 -13.70
C LEU A 152 -0.14 7.66 -14.30
N VAL A 153 0.23 6.39 -14.22
CA VAL A 153 1.47 5.88 -14.84
C VAL A 153 1.43 6.04 -16.35
N GLU A 154 0.32 5.65 -16.99
CA GLU A 154 0.14 5.77 -18.45
C GLU A 154 0.23 7.24 -18.89
N ASP A 155 -0.38 8.16 -18.13
CA ASP A 155 -0.46 9.58 -18.48
C ASP A 155 0.84 10.36 -18.26
N PHE A 156 1.71 9.96 -17.34
CA PHE A 156 2.86 10.76 -16.88
C PHE A 156 4.22 10.03 -16.92
N SER A 157 4.27 8.82 -17.50
CA SER A 157 5.54 8.09 -17.67
C SER A 157 6.57 8.81 -18.54
N ASP A 158 6.16 9.82 -19.32
CA ASP A 158 7.02 10.71 -20.08
C ASP A 158 7.79 11.71 -19.19
N VAL A 159 7.28 12.07 -18.01
CA VAL A 159 7.88 13.09 -17.12
C VAL A 159 8.29 12.59 -15.74
N ALA A 160 7.74 11.46 -15.28
CA ALA A 160 8.02 10.90 -13.95
C ALA A 160 8.29 9.40 -13.99
N ASP A 161 9.05 8.93 -13.01
CA ASP A 161 9.29 7.51 -12.76
C ASP A 161 8.28 6.99 -11.73
N PHE A 162 7.86 5.73 -11.84
CA PHE A 162 6.82 5.15 -10.99
C PHE A 162 7.29 3.87 -10.32
N LEU A 163 7.12 3.79 -9.02
CA LEU A 163 7.49 2.64 -8.19
C LEU A 163 6.32 2.21 -7.32
N LEU A 164 5.94 0.94 -7.42
CA LEU A 164 5.04 0.29 -6.49
C LEU A 164 5.85 -0.52 -5.46
N VAL A 165 5.72 -0.14 -4.19
CA VAL A 165 6.34 -0.85 -3.08
C VAL A 165 5.29 -1.71 -2.38
N TYR A 166 5.39 -3.01 -2.59
CA TYR A 166 4.51 -3.99 -1.94
C TYR A 166 4.94 -4.21 -0.49
N ILE A 167 4.07 -3.89 0.45
CA ILE A 167 4.33 -3.98 1.89
C ILE A 167 3.64 -5.19 2.53
N ASP A 168 3.75 -5.33 3.85
CA ASP A 168 3.02 -6.37 4.58
C ASP A 168 1.51 -6.23 4.41
N GLU A 169 0.78 -7.34 4.51
CA GLU A 169 -0.67 -7.32 4.31
C GLU A 169 -1.38 -6.46 5.36
N ALA A 170 -2.19 -5.50 4.91
CA ALA A 170 -3.02 -4.70 5.79
C ALA A 170 -4.07 -5.55 6.52
N HIS A 171 -4.63 -6.55 5.83
CA HIS A 171 -5.71 -7.40 6.34
C HIS A 171 -5.46 -8.88 6.02
N PRO A 172 -4.47 -9.52 6.67
CA PRO A 172 -4.14 -10.91 6.40
C PRO A 172 -5.26 -11.87 6.84
N SER A 173 -5.44 -12.97 6.13
CA SER A 173 -6.52 -13.95 6.34
C SER A 173 -6.42 -14.72 7.66
N ASP A 174 -5.22 -14.79 8.25
CA ASP A 174 -4.92 -15.32 9.58
C ASP A 174 -4.91 -14.23 10.68
N GLY A 175 -5.33 -13.01 10.37
CA GLY A 175 -5.38 -11.87 11.29
C GLY A 175 -6.73 -11.13 11.31
N TRP A 176 -6.67 -9.80 11.38
CA TRP A 176 -7.86 -8.94 11.33
C TRP A 176 -8.28 -8.70 9.88
N VAL A 177 -9.22 -9.52 9.42
CA VAL A 177 -9.71 -9.54 8.04
C VAL A 177 -10.66 -8.37 7.79
N ALA A 178 -10.43 -7.61 6.73
CA ALA A 178 -11.37 -6.58 6.29
C ALA A 178 -12.64 -7.21 5.69
N PRO A 179 -13.80 -6.55 5.83
CA PRO A 179 -14.99 -6.94 5.07
C PRO A 179 -14.69 -6.95 3.57
N GLN A 180 -15.25 -7.92 2.84
CA GLN A 180 -15.15 -7.92 1.38
C GLN A 180 -15.78 -6.64 0.83
N MET A 181 -14.96 -5.80 0.21
CA MET A 181 -15.40 -4.58 -0.47
C MET A 181 -15.04 -4.69 -1.95
N GLY A 182 -16.06 -4.75 -2.80
CA GLY A 182 -15.90 -4.83 -4.25
C GLY A 182 -15.72 -6.25 -4.80
N PRO A 183 -15.51 -6.38 -6.12
CA PRO A 183 -15.48 -7.66 -6.81
C PRO A 183 -14.16 -8.41 -6.66
N CYS A 184 -13.09 -7.75 -6.23
CA CYS A 184 -11.76 -8.32 -6.11
C CYS A 184 -11.47 -8.63 -4.64
N SER A 185 -11.31 -9.91 -4.31
CA SER A 185 -10.93 -10.33 -2.96
C SER A 185 -9.65 -11.14 -3.01
N PHE A 186 -8.53 -10.52 -2.65
CA PHE A 186 -7.31 -11.24 -2.33
C PHE A 186 -7.42 -11.79 -0.91
N SER A 187 -6.94 -13.02 -0.72
CA SER A 187 -6.87 -13.67 0.58
C SER A 187 -5.46 -14.22 0.78
N PHE A 188 -4.61 -13.39 1.38
CA PHE A 188 -3.25 -13.74 1.72
C PHE A 188 -3.11 -13.84 3.23
N ARG A 189 -2.35 -14.83 3.71
CA ARG A 189 -1.89 -14.86 5.11
C ARG A 189 -0.77 -13.85 5.29
N LYS A 190 -0.44 -13.52 6.54
CA LYS A 190 0.76 -12.74 6.82
C LYS A 190 1.99 -13.46 6.28
N HIS A 191 2.76 -12.77 5.43
CA HIS A 191 3.96 -13.31 4.80
C HIS A 191 4.97 -13.77 5.85
N GLN A 192 5.44 -15.01 5.74
CA GLN A 192 6.47 -15.58 6.62
C GLN A 192 7.88 -15.42 6.05
N ASN A 193 7.98 -15.16 4.75
CA ASN A 193 9.22 -15.00 4.03
C ASN A 193 9.04 -14.10 2.81
N LEU A 194 10.16 -13.71 2.21
CA LEU A 194 10.18 -12.79 1.08
C LEU A 194 9.54 -13.39 -0.19
N GLU A 195 9.68 -14.70 -0.42
CA GLU A 195 9.09 -15.37 -1.58
C GLU A 195 7.57 -15.28 -1.59
N GLU A 196 6.93 -15.47 -0.43
CA GLU A 196 5.49 -15.28 -0.25
C GLU A 196 5.07 -13.83 -0.56
N ARG A 197 5.82 -12.85 -0.04
CA ARG A 197 5.54 -11.42 -0.29
C ARG A 197 5.68 -11.06 -1.77
N MET A 198 6.75 -11.51 -2.42
CA MET A 198 6.95 -11.30 -3.86
C MET A 198 5.91 -12.04 -4.70
N GLY A 199 5.44 -13.21 -4.25
CA GLY A 199 4.35 -13.95 -4.88
C GLY A 199 3.03 -13.17 -4.84
N ALA A 200 2.68 -12.61 -3.68
CA ALA A 200 1.50 -11.76 -3.54
C ALA A 200 1.60 -10.47 -4.38
N ALA A 201 2.79 -9.84 -4.39
CA ALA A 201 3.07 -8.69 -5.22
C ALA A 201 2.85 -8.96 -6.72
N ARG A 202 3.35 -10.09 -7.24
CA ARG A 202 3.15 -10.48 -8.65
C ARG A 202 1.67 -10.71 -8.97
N GLN A 203 0.95 -11.43 -8.11
CA GLN A 203 -0.48 -11.67 -8.30
C GLN A 203 -1.27 -10.36 -8.36
N LEU A 204 -0.92 -9.39 -7.53
CA LEU A 204 -1.53 -8.06 -7.56
C LEU A 204 -1.28 -7.37 -8.91
N THR A 205 -0.03 -7.30 -9.35
CA THR A 205 0.32 -6.58 -10.58
C THR A 205 -0.22 -7.25 -11.84
N GLU A 206 -0.28 -8.58 -11.87
CA GLU A 206 -0.89 -9.35 -12.96
C GLU A 206 -2.40 -9.08 -13.03
N HIS A 207 -3.08 -9.12 -11.88
CA HIS A 207 -4.52 -8.88 -11.80
C HIS A 207 -4.93 -7.48 -12.27
N PHE A 208 -4.18 -6.44 -11.88
CA PHE A 208 -4.44 -5.06 -12.32
C PHE A 208 -3.77 -4.69 -13.65
N SER A 209 -2.94 -5.59 -14.19
CA SER A 209 -2.16 -5.40 -15.41
C SER A 209 -1.42 -4.05 -15.39
N LEU A 210 -0.62 -3.81 -14.35
CA LEU A 210 0.09 -2.53 -14.22
C LEU A 210 1.04 -2.31 -15.42
N PRO A 211 1.20 -1.05 -15.88
CA PRO A 211 2.05 -0.76 -17.03
C PRO A 211 3.51 -1.12 -16.73
N PRO A 212 4.30 -1.54 -17.74
CA PRO A 212 5.72 -1.89 -17.55
C PRO A 212 6.59 -0.72 -17.09
N GLN A 213 6.12 0.53 -17.26
CA GLN A 213 6.77 1.73 -16.74
C GLN A 213 6.68 1.83 -15.21
N CYS A 214 5.75 1.11 -14.57
CA CYS A 214 5.66 1.00 -13.12
C CYS A 214 6.51 -0.15 -12.63
N GLN A 215 7.63 0.17 -11.98
CA GLN A 215 8.51 -0.83 -11.38
C GLN A 215 7.86 -1.41 -10.11
N LEU A 216 8.02 -2.71 -9.90
CA LEU A 216 7.51 -3.42 -8.72
C LEU A 216 8.66 -3.85 -7.82
N VAL A 217 8.59 -3.46 -6.55
CA VAL A 217 9.50 -3.93 -5.50
C VAL A 217 8.69 -4.41 -4.29
N ALA A 218 9.27 -5.31 -3.51
CA ALA A 218 8.75 -5.72 -2.22
C ALA A 218 9.57 -5.06 -1.10
N ASP A 219 8.91 -4.65 -0.02
CA ASP A 219 9.61 -4.27 1.21
C ASP A 219 10.32 -5.49 1.81
N CYS A 220 11.43 -5.27 2.50
CA CYS A 220 12.13 -6.32 3.22
C CYS A 220 11.27 -6.89 4.35
N MET A 221 11.56 -8.11 4.80
CA MET A 221 10.79 -8.77 5.87
C MET A 221 10.90 -8.07 7.24
N ASP A 222 11.86 -7.17 7.41
CA ASP A 222 11.97 -6.27 8.57
C ASP A 222 11.04 -5.04 8.48
N ASN A 223 10.28 -4.90 7.38
CA ASN A 223 9.35 -3.83 7.09
C ASN A 223 10.00 -2.43 7.16
N ASN A 224 11.28 -2.32 6.81
CA ASN A 224 12.02 -1.08 7.00
C ASN A 224 11.46 0.09 6.18
N ALA A 225 10.98 -0.14 4.95
CA ALA A 225 10.41 0.93 4.13
C ALA A 225 9.03 1.33 4.67
N ASN A 226 8.21 0.35 5.05
CA ASN A 226 6.93 0.55 5.71
C ASN A 226 7.06 1.43 6.97
N VAL A 227 8.05 1.15 7.82
CA VAL A 227 8.34 1.91 9.04
C VAL A 227 8.88 3.30 8.73
N ALA A 228 9.86 3.41 7.83
CA ALA A 228 10.47 4.70 7.49
C ALA A 228 9.45 5.68 6.90
N TYR A 229 8.55 5.18 6.06
CA TYR A 229 7.51 5.97 5.40
C TYR A 229 6.20 6.04 6.18
N GLY A 230 6.05 5.33 7.30
CA GLY A 230 4.86 5.37 8.15
C GLY A 230 3.61 4.79 7.48
N VAL A 231 3.75 3.71 6.71
CA VAL A 231 2.68 3.20 5.84
C VAL A 231 1.79 2.20 6.57
N SER A 232 0.68 2.67 7.15
CA SER A 232 -0.21 1.79 7.91
C SER A 232 -1.18 0.95 7.07
N ASN A 233 -1.41 1.33 5.82
CA ASN A 233 -2.30 0.67 4.87
C ASN A 233 -1.77 0.92 3.46
N GLU A 234 -1.84 2.19 3.07
CA GLU A 234 -1.37 2.71 1.80
C GLU A 234 -0.81 4.12 2.02
N ARG A 235 0.10 4.51 1.15
CA ARG A 235 0.66 5.86 1.10
C ARG A 235 1.24 6.10 -0.27
N VAL A 236 1.10 7.31 -0.77
CA VAL A 236 1.82 7.77 -1.96
C VAL A 236 2.68 8.96 -1.60
N CYS A 237 3.89 9.01 -2.14
CA CYS A 237 4.78 10.16 -2.02
C CYS A 237 5.47 10.44 -3.36
N ILE A 238 5.99 11.65 -3.52
CA ILE A 238 6.84 12.02 -4.65
C ILE A 238 8.20 12.38 -4.08
N VAL A 239 9.23 11.70 -4.58
CA VAL A 239 10.63 12.01 -4.34
C VAL A 239 11.16 12.76 -5.55
N HIS A 240 11.86 13.85 -5.33
CA HIS A 240 12.58 14.53 -6.40
C HIS A 240 13.87 15.14 -5.84
N GLN A 241 14.99 14.89 -6.52
CA GLN A 241 16.33 15.25 -6.06
C GLN A 241 16.61 14.74 -4.64
N ARG A 242 16.26 13.47 -4.38
CA ARG A 242 16.39 12.79 -3.08
C ARG A 242 15.59 13.43 -1.95
N LYS A 243 14.67 14.34 -2.23
CA LYS A 243 13.83 15.04 -1.24
C LYS A 243 12.36 14.71 -1.44
N ILE A 244 11.61 14.71 -0.34
CA ILE A 244 10.17 14.50 -0.36
C ILE A 244 9.49 15.80 -0.78
N VAL A 245 8.99 15.86 -2.02
CA VAL A 245 8.26 17.03 -2.55
C VAL A 245 6.75 16.91 -2.39
N TYR A 246 6.26 15.68 -2.20
CA TYR A 246 4.88 15.40 -1.83
C TYR A 246 4.84 14.21 -0.87
N LEU A 247 4.05 14.31 0.19
CA LEU A 247 3.82 13.23 1.16
C LEU A 247 2.33 13.09 1.40
N GLY A 248 1.74 12.02 0.88
CA GLY A 248 0.36 11.66 1.14
C GLY A 248 0.13 11.41 2.64
N GLY A 249 -1.06 11.75 3.11
CA GLY A 249 -1.41 11.58 4.50
C GLY A 249 -1.57 10.11 4.91
N LYS A 250 -2.13 9.90 6.09
CA LYS A 250 -2.42 8.56 6.61
C LYS A 250 -3.55 7.88 5.82
N GLY A 251 -3.25 6.77 5.16
CA GLY A 251 -4.29 5.94 4.53
C GLY A 251 -5.25 5.32 5.55
N PRO A 252 -6.52 5.07 5.17
CA PRO A 252 -7.04 5.22 3.81
C PRO A 252 -7.60 6.61 3.49
N PHE A 253 -7.90 7.43 4.49
CA PHE A 253 -8.67 8.68 4.29
C PHE A 253 -7.90 9.80 3.59
N PHE A 254 -6.57 9.78 3.66
CA PHE A 254 -5.71 10.83 3.11
C PHE A 254 -4.81 10.34 1.98
N TYR A 255 -5.16 9.22 1.36
CA TYR A 255 -4.55 8.79 0.11
C TYR A 255 -5.21 9.53 -1.05
N ASN A 256 -4.47 10.37 -1.77
CA ASN A 256 -5.04 11.26 -2.77
C ASN A 256 -4.21 11.31 -4.07
N LEU A 257 -4.57 10.47 -5.04
CA LEU A 257 -3.94 10.50 -6.36
C LEU A 257 -4.27 11.75 -7.19
N LYS A 258 -5.31 12.51 -6.82
CA LYS A 258 -5.64 13.77 -7.53
C LYS A 258 -4.59 14.84 -7.25
N GLU A 259 -4.10 14.91 -6.01
CA GLU A 259 -3.00 15.82 -5.64
C GLU A 259 -1.71 15.44 -6.36
N VAL A 260 -1.40 14.14 -6.44
CA VAL A 260 -0.23 13.64 -7.18
C VAL A 260 -0.33 14.02 -8.67
N ARG A 261 -1.50 13.81 -9.28
CA ARG A 261 -1.77 14.24 -10.66
C ARG A 261 -1.57 15.74 -10.83
N GLN A 262 -2.16 16.56 -9.97
CA GLN A 262 -2.03 18.01 -10.04
C GLN A 262 -0.57 18.46 -9.94
N TRP A 263 0.21 17.83 -9.06
CA TRP A 263 1.64 18.11 -8.92
C TRP A 263 2.41 17.76 -10.20
N LEU A 264 2.13 16.60 -10.81
CA LEU A 264 2.76 16.18 -12.07
C LEU A 264 2.36 17.06 -13.27
N GLU A 265 1.11 17.53 -13.31
CA GLU A 265 0.63 18.48 -14.31
C GLU A 265 1.35 19.83 -14.21
N GLN A 266 1.55 20.33 -12.99
CA GLN A 266 2.34 21.53 -12.74
C GLN A 266 3.79 21.36 -13.20
N LEU A 267 4.41 20.21 -12.90
CA LEU A 267 5.76 19.92 -13.38
C LEU A 267 5.84 19.93 -14.91
N ARG A 268 4.90 19.28 -15.59
CA ARG A 268 4.84 19.27 -17.07
C ARG A 268 4.73 20.68 -17.64
N GLN A 269 3.98 21.58 -17.01
CA GLN A 269 3.88 22.98 -17.43
C GLN A 269 5.19 23.74 -17.25
N THR A 270 5.94 23.46 -16.17
CA THR A 270 7.26 24.09 -15.94
C THR A 270 8.38 23.57 -16.84
N VAL A 271 8.24 22.33 -17.35
CA VAL A 271 9.23 21.67 -18.23
C VAL A 271 8.85 21.81 -19.73
N GLY A 272 7.60 22.22 -20.05
CA GLY A 272 7.12 22.49 -21.40
C GLY A 272 7.82 23.68 -22.09
N PRO A 273 7.70 23.83 -23.43
CA PRO A 273 8.74 24.42 -24.28
C PRO A 273 8.90 25.92 -24.07
N ASN A 274 9.89 26.32 -23.26
CA ASN A 274 10.43 27.68 -23.18
C ASN A 274 11.91 27.72 -23.62
N THR A 275 12.25 27.03 -24.71
CA THR A 275 13.57 27.15 -25.34
C THR A 275 13.47 26.78 -26.82
N GLU A 276 13.03 27.73 -27.64
CA GLU A 276 13.53 28.03 -29.00
C GLU A 276 13.12 29.49 -29.29
N GLU A 277 13.95 30.44 -28.83
CA GLU A 277 14.04 31.80 -29.39
C GLU A 277 15.42 31.96 -30.02
#